data_AF-A0A4Q3R1X8-F1
#
_entry.id   AF-A0A4Q3R1X8-F1
#
_cell.length_a   1.000
_cell.length_b   1.000
_cell.length_c   1.000
_cell.angle_alpha   90.00
_cell.angle_beta   90.00
_cell.angle_gamma   90.00
#
_symmetry.space_group_name_H-M   'P 1'
#
loop_
_entity.id
_entity.type
_entity.pdbx_description
1 polymer ?
#
loop_
_entity_poly.entity_id
_entity_poly.type
_entity_poly.pdbx_seq_one_letter_code
_entity_poly.pdbx_strand_id
1 'polypeptide(L)'
;MKKIQNLAILLLTAIAVMGIYTSCKKTELSNNGEPKISYVRITAPESSDSLLIGAGQGRLVAIIGENLGKAVEIWFNDQKAVLTPTYITNTSILVTVPTRIPVNVNNKIKMIFSDGKQQNKFWPGHIHLLV
;
A
#
# COMPACT_ATOMS: atom_id res chain seq x y z
N MET A 1 26.96 46.72 29.24
CA MET A 1 27.80 45.63 28.70
C MET A 1 27.19 44.24 28.92
N LYS A 2 26.81 43.86 30.15
CA LYS A 2 26.21 42.52 30.45
C LYS A 2 24.95 42.15 29.66
N LYS A 3 24.05 43.11 29.37
CA LYS A 3 22.82 42.85 28.59
C LYS A 3 23.08 42.52 27.12
N ILE A 4 24.10 43.14 26.51
CA ILE A 4 24.50 42.87 25.12
C ILE A 4 25.19 41.52 25.00
N GLN A 5 26.00 41.14 25.99
CA GLN A 5 26.61 39.79 26.05
C GLN A 5 25.55 38.70 26.24
N ASN A 6 24.57 38.89 27.12
CA ASN A 6 23.47 37.92 27.30
C ASN A 6 22.57 37.81 26.06
N LEU A 7 22.36 38.93 25.34
CA LEU A 7 21.62 38.92 24.08
C LEU A 7 22.39 38.20 22.96
N ALA A 8 23.71 38.38 22.90
CA ALA A 8 24.57 37.66 21.95
C ALA A 8 24.61 36.15 22.23
N ILE A 9 24.63 35.75 23.51
CA ILE A 9 24.59 34.33 23.92
C ILE A 9 23.22 33.70 23.60
N LEU A 10 22.12 34.45 23.74
CA LEU A 10 20.78 34.00 23.38
C LEU A 10 20.62 33.81 21.86
N LEU A 11 21.26 34.67 21.06
CA LEU A 11 21.22 34.56 19.60
C LEU A 11 22.06 33.39 19.08
N LEU A 12 23.20 33.11 19.71
CA LEU A 12 24.06 31.96 19.36
C LEU A 12 23.40 30.61 19.69
N THR A 13 22.68 30.54 20.81
CA THR A 13 21.97 29.31 21.23
C THR A 13 20.76 29.02 20.35
N ALA A 14 20.07 30.04 19.81
CA ALA A 14 18.96 29.84 18.88
C ALA A 14 19.41 29.18 17.56
N ILE A 15 20.57 29.57 17.02
CA ILE A 15 21.12 29.03 15.75
C ILE A 15 21.54 27.56 15.91
N ALA A 16 22.06 27.18 17.08
CA ALA A 16 22.46 25.80 17.37
C ALA A 16 21.28 24.80 17.38
N VAL A 17 20.06 25.25 17.71
CA VAL A 17 18.86 24.40 17.79
C VAL A 17 18.21 24.17 16.41
N MET A 18 18.55 24.95 15.38
CA MET A 18 18.03 24.75 14.02
C MET A 18 18.75 23.66 13.22
N GLY A 19 19.94 23.23 13.66
CA GLY A 19 20.74 22.21 12.96
C GLY A 19 20.31 20.75 13.17
N ILE A 20 19.39 20.47 14.10
CA ILE A 20 19.07 19.09 14.51
C ILE A 20 17.95 18.42 13.68
N TYR A 21 17.34 19.13 12.73
CA TYR A 21 16.20 18.62 11.95
C TYR A 21 16.57 17.91 10.62
N THR A 22 17.85 17.70 10.30
CA THR A 22 18.25 17.17 8.99
C THR A 22 18.41 15.64 8.93
N SER A 23 17.52 14.88 9.56
CA SER A 23 17.52 13.41 9.42
C SER A 23 16.20 12.85 8.86
N CYS A 24 15.76 13.39 7.73
CA CYS A 24 14.93 12.61 6.80
C CYS A 24 15.87 11.78 5.93
N LYS A 25 16.10 10.51 6.30
CA LYS A 25 16.71 9.55 5.37
C LYS A 25 15.78 9.41 4.17
N LYS A 26 16.11 10.07 3.05
CA LYS A 26 15.57 9.71 1.74
C LYS A 26 16.21 8.38 1.36
N THR A 27 15.66 7.28 1.84
CA THR A 27 15.92 5.99 1.21
C THR A 27 15.33 6.09 -0.18
N GLU A 28 16.18 6.01 -1.21
CA GLU A 28 15.81 5.91 -2.62
C GLU A 28 14.90 4.68 -2.81
N LEU A 29 13.62 4.83 -2.50
CA LEU A 29 12.60 3.83 -2.74
C LEU A 29 12.26 3.89 -4.22
N SER A 30 12.10 2.73 -4.87
CA SER A 30 11.63 2.66 -6.26
C SER A 30 10.37 3.54 -6.41
N ASN A 31 10.22 4.23 -7.53
CA ASN A 31 9.05 5.08 -7.81
C ASN A 31 8.76 6.14 -6.71
N ASN A 32 9.78 6.79 -6.14
CA ASN A 32 9.66 7.79 -5.06
C ASN A 32 8.94 7.28 -3.79
N GLY A 33 8.91 5.96 -3.58
CA GLY A 33 8.15 5.35 -2.48
C GLY A 33 6.63 5.44 -2.65
N GLU A 34 6.15 5.66 -3.88
CA GLU A 34 4.74 5.56 -4.21
C GLU A 34 4.34 4.10 -4.50
N PRO A 35 3.29 3.60 -3.86
CA PRO A 35 2.79 2.25 -4.12
C PRO A 35 2.24 2.15 -5.53
N LYS A 36 2.60 1.07 -6.24
CA LYS A 36 2.17 0.83 -7.62
C LYS A 36 1.72 -0.60 -7.80
N ILE A 37 0.57 -0.78 -8.45
CA ILE A 37 0.00 -2.09 -8.77
C ILE A 37 0.27 -2.40 -10.24
N SER A 38 1.12 -3.39 -10.49
CA SER A 38 1.44 -3.83 -11.85
C SER A 38 0.33 -4.72 -12.39
N TYR A 39 0.12 -5.88 -11.77
CA TYR A 39 -0.87 -6.86 -12.15
C TYR A 39 -1.27 -7.74 -10.96
N VAL A 40 -2.28 -8.59 -11.17
CA VAL A 40 -2.78 -9.51 -10.15
C VAL A 40 -2.97 -10.89 -10.80
N ARG A 41 -2.61 -11.96 -10.09
CA ARG A 41 -2.65 -13.37 -10.59
C ARG A 41 -3.27 -14.32 -9.57
N ILE A 42 -3.76 -15.49 -10.00
CA ILE A 42 -4.14 -16.57 -9.05
C ILE A 42 -2.85 -17.27 -8.65
N THR A 43 -2.77 -17.72 -7.41
CA THR A 43 -1.66 -18.54 -6.91
C THR A 43 -1.78 -20.02 -7.31
N ALA A 44 -2.86 -20.41 -7.99
CA ALA A 44 -3.10 -21.80 -8.37
C ALA A 44 -2.18 -22.17 -9.55
N PRO A 45 -1.42 -23.27 -9.46
CA PRO A 45 -0.41 -23.63 -10.46
C PRO A 45 -1.02 -23.87 -11.84
N GLU A 46 -2.24 -24.40 -11.91
CA GLU A 46 -2.97 -24.65 -13.15
C GLU A 46 -3.45 -23.38 -13.86
N SER A 47 -3.42 -22.21 -13.19
CA SER A 47 -3.89 -20.92 -13.75
C SER A 47 -2.83 -19.80 -13.65
N SER A 48 -1.59 -20.13 -13.33
CA SER A 48 -0.52 -19.14 -13.11
C SER A 48 -0.06 -18.41 -14.37
N ASP A 49 -0.29 -18.99 -15.56
CA ASP A 49 0.09 -18.42 -16.86
C ASP A 49 -0.97 -17.46 -17.44
N SER A 50 -2.12 -17.33 -16.76
CA SER A 50 -3.18 -16.39 -17.13
C SER A 50 -3.08 -15.13 -16.28
N LEU A 51 -2.61 -14.03 -16.88
CA LEU A 51 -2.86 -12.68 -16.36
C LEU A 51 -4.37 -12.55 -16.17
N LEU A 52 -4.81 -12.43 -14.91
CA LEU A 52 -6.19 -12.75 -14.59
C LEU A 52 -7.20 -11.78 -15.19
N ILE A 53 -8.23 -12.36 -15.78
CA ILE A 53 -9.47 -11.68 -16.17
C ILE A 53 -10.51 -11.71 -15.00
N GLY A 54 -10.23 -12.42 -13.89
CA GLY A 54 -11.03 -12.39 -12.66
C GLY A 54 -10.66 -13.51 -11.68
N ALA A 55 -11.05 -13.38 -10.41
CA ALA A 55 -11.02 -14.48 -9.44
C ALA A 55 -12.35 -14.54 -8.69
N GLY A 56 -12.83 -15.77 -8.48
CA GLY A 56 -14.04 -16.03 -7.69
C GLY A 56 -13.86 -15.70 -6.21
N GLN A 57 -14.98 -15.62 -5.50
CA GLN A 57 -15.02 -15.44 -4.04
C GLN A 57 -14.24 -16.56 -3.32
N GLY A 58 -13.54 -16.22 -2.25
CA GLY A 58 -12.75 -17.17 -1.46
C GLY A 58 -11.45 -17.66 -2.10
N ARG A 59 -11.11 -17.18 -3.31
CA ARG A 59 -9.85 -17.55 -3.98
C ARG A 59 -8.68 -16.71 -3.45
N LEU A 60 -7.53 -17.35 -3.29
CA LEU A 60 -6.27 -16.67 -3.00
C LEU A 60 -5.71 -16.05 -4.28
N VAL A 61 -5.42 -14.75 -4.23
CA VAL A 61 -4.80 -14.00 -5.32
C VAL A 61 -3.49 -13.37 -4.85
N ALA A 62 -2.55 -13.23 -5.78
CA ALA A 62 -1.30 -12.51 -5.57
C ALA A 62 -1.34 -11.18 -6.33
N ILE A 63 -1.28 -10.07 -5.61
CA ILE A 63 -1.15 -8.72 -6.14
C ILE A 63 0.35 -8.43 -6.28
N ILE A 64 0.81 -8.09 -7.48
CA ILE A 64 2.22 -7.84 -7.79
C ILE A 64 2.42 -6.37 -8.14
N GLY A 65 3.47 -5.77 -7.56
CA GLY A 65 3.72 -4.34 -7.69
C GLY A 65 5.00 -3.88 -7.01
N GLU A 66 5.01 -2.61 -6.59
CA GLU A 66 6.14 -1.94 -5.94
C GLU A 66 5.66 -1.14 -4.72
N ASN A 67 6.49 -1.05 -3.68
CA ASN A 67 6.22 -0.37 -2.40
C ASN A 67 4.93 -0.82 -1.69
N LEU A 68 4.60 -2.10 -1.80
CA LEU A 68 3.36 -2.65 -1.26
C LEU A 68 3.40 -2.93 0.25
N GLY A 69 4.59 -2.89 0.88
CA GLY A 69 4.81 -3.36 2.26
C GLY A 69 4.07 -2.56 3.34
N LYS A 70 3.53 -1.40 3.00
CA LYS A 70 2.75 -0.53 3.91
C LYS A 70 1.23 -0.69 3.75
N ALA A 71 0.76 -1.65 2.96
CA ALA A 71 -0.66 -1.88 2.77
C ALA A 71 -1.33 -2.26 4.10
N VAL A 72 -2.35 -1.50 4.49
CA VAL A 72 -3.14 -1.72 5.71
C VAL A 72 -4.56 -2.17 5.41
N GLU A 73 -5.08 -1.82 4.24
CA GLU A 73 -6.39 -2.29 3.79
C GLU A 73 -6.39 -2.62 2.30
N ILE A 74 -7.11 -3.69 1.94
CA ILE A 74 -7.40 -4.04 0.56
C ILE A 74 -8.90 -4.29 0.46
N TRP A 75 -9.51 -3.69 -0.55
CA TRP A 75 -10.94 -3.75 -0.82
C TRP A 75 -11.15 -4.29 -2.23
N PHE A 76 -12.02 -5.27 -2.35
CA PHE A 76 -12.52 -5.78 -3.62
C PHE A 76 -13.95 -5.30 -3.77
N ASN A 77 -14.20 -4.44 -4.75
CA ASN A 77 -15.48 -3.74 -4.86
C ASN A 77 -15.79 -2.92 -3.60
N ASP A 78 -16.81 -3.30 -2.85
CA ASP A 78 -17.21 -2.73 -1.56
C ASP A 78 -16.89 -3.65 -0.36
N GLN A 79 -16.21 -4.78 -0.60
CA GLN A 79 -15.86 -5.76 0.42
C GLN A 79 -14.41 -5.63 0.85
N LYS A 80 -14.19 -5.45 2.16
CA LYS A 80 -12.85 -5.44 2.76
C LYS A 80 -12.30 -6.87 2.84
N ALA A 81 -11.08 -7.06 2.35
CA ALA A 81 -10.35 -8.30 2.51
C ALA A 81 -9.63 -8.36 3.86
N VAL A 82 -9.45 -9.58 4.35
CA VAL A 82 -8.65 -9.86 5.54
C VAL A 82 -7.18 -9.96 5.12
N LEU A 83 -6.32 -9.19 5.78
CA LEU A 83 -4.89 -9.17 5.50
C LEU A 83 -4.12 -10.00 6.50
N THR A 84 -3.17 -10.78 6.00
CA THR A 84 -2.20 -11.51 6.81
C THR A 84 -0.85 -10.81 6.67
N PRO A 85 -0.30 -10.20 7.74
CA PRO A 85 0.94 -9.42 7.65
C PRO A 85 2.14 -10.18 7.07
N THR A 86 2.24 -11.49 7.34
CA THR A 86 3.31 -12.34 6.81
C THR A 86 3.23 -12.58 5.29
N TYR A 87 2.11 -12.23 4.66
CA TYR A 87 1.88 -12.34 3.21
C TYR A 87 2.04 -11.00 2.49
N ILE A 88 2.44 -9.95 3.20
CA ILE A 88 2.65 -8.61 2.65
C ILE A 88 4.15 -8.39 2.53
N THR A 89 4.60 -8.18 1.30
CA THR A 89 5.99 -7.78 0.98
C THR A 89 5.97 -6.49 0.18
N ASN A 90 7.14 -5.90 -0.08
CA ASN A 90 7.23 -4.70 -0.91
C ASN A 90 6.84 -4.93 -2.38
N THR A 91 6.89 -6.17 -2.86
CA THR A 91 6.67 -6.50 -4.27
C THR A 91 5.45 -7.38 -4.52
N SER A 92 4.96 -8.07 -3.50
CA SER A 92 3.78 -8.93 -3.60
C SER A 92 2.94 -8.96 -2.33
N ILE A 93 1.63 -9.08 -2.51
CA ILE A 93 0.67 -9.33 -1.43
C ILE A 93 -0.17 -10.54 -1.81
N LEU A 94 -0.21 -11.56 -0.94
CA LEU A 94 -1.17 -12.65 -1.06
C LEU A 94 -2.39 -12.31 -0.21
N VAL A 95 -3.56 -12.29 -0.85
CA VAL A 95 -4.82 -11.92 -0.20
C VAL A 95 -5.95 -12.76 -0.74
N THR A 96 -6.87 -13.14 0.13
CA THR A 96 -8.07 -13.90 -0.23
C THR A 96 -9.18 -12.95 -0.64
N VAL A 97 -9.81 -13.19 -1.79
CA VAL A 97 -11.00 -12.46 -2.23
C VAL A 97 -12.13 -12.72 -1.23
N PRO A 98 -12.80 -11.67 -0.70
CA PRO A 98 -13.90 -11.84 0.24
C PRO A 98 -14.98 -12.80 -0.28
N THR A 99 -15.56 -13.58 0.63
CA THR A 99 -16.68 -14.50 0.35
C THR A 99 -18.05 -13.84 0.49
N ARG A 100 -18.09 -12.59 0.95
CA ARG A 100 -19.33 -11.82 1.01
C ARG A 100 -19.63 -11.27 -0.38
N ILE A 101 -20.89 -11.38 -0.78
CA ILE A 101 -21.36 -10.84 -2.05
C ILE A 101 -21.34 -9.30 -1.95
N PRO A 102 -20.67 -8.60 -2.87
CA PRO A 102 -20.67 -7.15 -2.91
C PRO A 102 -22.06 -6.60 -3.23
N VAL A 103 -22.47 -5.51 -2.57
CA VAL A 103 -23.70 -4.78 -2.89
C VAL A 103 -23.45 -3.83 -4.06
N ASN A 104 -22.30 -3.17 -4.06
CA ASN A 104 -21.84 -2.29 -5.12
C ASN A 104 -20.66 -2.90 -5.87
N VAL A 105 -20.89 -3.33 -7.12
CA VAL A 105 -19.87 -3.93 -7.99
C VAL A 105 -19.26 -2.84 -8.87
N ASN A 106 -18.05 -2.39 -8.50
CA ASN A 106 -17.32 -1.36 -9.26
C ASN A 106 -16.12 -1.93 -10.05
N ASN A 107 -15.87 -3.24 -9.93
CA ASN A 107 -14.77 -3.97 -10.56
C ASN A 107 -13.41 -3.30 -10.30
N LYS A 108 -13.16 -2.87 -9.05
CA LYS A 108 -11.90 -2.26 -8.63
C LYS A 108 -11.36 -2.93 -7.39
N ILE A 109 -10.04 -3.03 -7.36
CA ILE A 109 -9.28 -3.26 -6.13
C ILE A 109 -8.82 -1.88 -5.63
N LYS A 110 -9.20 -1.55 -4.40
CA LYS A 110 -8.72 -0.37 -3.69
C LYS A 110 -7.77 -0.80 -2.58
N MET A 111 -6.57 -0.22 -2.55
CA MET A 111 -5.60 -0.40 -1.49
C MET A 111 -5.38 0.89 -0.73
N ILE A 112 -5.26 0.78 0.60
CA ILE A 112 -4.96 1.88 1.51
C ILE A 112 -3.65 1.55 2.23
N PHE A 113 -2.75 2.51 2.29
CA PHE A 113 -1.43 2.38 2.88
C PHE A 113 -1.34 3.15 4.20
N SER A 114 -0.42 2.75 5.09
CA SER A 114 -0.25 3.37 6.40
C SER A 114 0.17 4.84 6.37
N ASP A 115 0.70 5.31 5.24
CA ASP A 115 1.02 6.72 4.98
C ASP A 115 -0.18 7.53 4.44
N GLY A 116 -1.37 6.92 4.38
CA GLY A 116 -2.59 7.55 3.88
C GLY A 116 -2.74 7.50 2.36
N LYS A 117 -1.75 6.98 1.62
CA LYS A 117 -1.85 6.83 0.16
C LYS A 117 -2.93 5.81 -0.20
N GLN A 118 -3.52 5.99 -1.38
CA GLN A 118 -4.53 5.08 -1.92
C GLN A 118 -4.21 4.72 -3.36
N GLN A 119 -4.45 3.47 -3.73
CA GLN A 119 -4.29 2.98 -5.10
C GLN A 119 -5.53 2.22 -5.53
N ASN A 120 -6.05 2.58 -6.71
CA ASN A 120 -7.20 1.92 -7.31
C ASN A 120 -6.75 1.26 -8.62
N LYS A 121 -7.02 -0.04 -8.76
CA LYS A 121 -6.76 -0.79 -9.99
C LYS A 121 -8.06 -1.40 -10.47
N PHE A 122 -8.35 -1.25 -11.76
CA PHE A 122 -9.44 -2.00 -12.38
C PHE A 122 -9.15 -3.50 -12.27
N TRP A 123 -10.14 -4.24 -11.82
CA TRP A 123 -10.13 -5.67 -11.62
C TRP A 123 -11.34 -6.23 -12.34
N PRO A 124 -11.15 -6.81 -13.55
CA PRO A 124 -12.26 -7.21 -14.43
C PRO A 124 -13.20 -8.25 -13.81
N GLY A 125 -12.83 -8.85 -12.67
CA GLY A 125 -13.80 -9.33 -11.71
C GLY A 125 -14.89 -10.19 -12.34
N HIS A 126 -14.53 -11.12 -13.23
CA HIS A 126 -15.43 -12.20 -13.58
C HIS A 126 -15.59 -13.07 -12.32
N ILE A 127 -16.43 -12.60 -11.40
CA ILE A 127 -17.03 -13.40 -10.35
C ILE A 127 -17.98 -14.32 -11.10
N HIS A 128 -17.45 -15.39 -11.68
CA HIS A 128 -18.28 -16.51 -12.09
C HIS A 128 -18.91 -17.02 -10.79
N LEU A 129 -20.18 -16.70 -10.60
CA LEU A 129 -21.10 -17.47 -9.77
C LEU A 129 -21.04 -18.89 -10.34
N LEU A 130 -20.18 -19.74 -9.78
CA LEU A 130 -20.39 -21.17 -9.88
C LEU A 130 -21.61 -21.47 -9.03
N VAL A 131 -22.78 -21.41 -9.67
CA VAL A 131 -23.90 -22.31 -9.41
C VAL A 131 -23.73 -23.47 -10.36
#